data_AF-A0A438D928-F1
#
_entry.id   AF-A0A438D928-F1
#
_cell.length_a   1.000
_cell.length_b   1.000
_cell.length_c   1.000
_cell.angle_alpha   90.00
_cell.angle_beta   90.00
_cell.angle_gamma   90.00
#
_symmetry.space_group_name_H-M   'P 1'
#
loop_
_entity.id
_entity.type
_entity.pdbx_description
1 polymer ?
#
loop_
_entity_poly.entity_id
_entity_poly.type
_entity_poly.pdbx_seq_one_letter_code
_entity_poly.pdbx_strand_id
1 'polypeptide(L)'
;MPGGKIQMKKIAIYSQLCQDDMPMVKRSAASNLGKFAATVEAAHSKADIMSIFEDLTQDDQDSVRLLAVKGCAALGKLLEPQDCVAHIPPINYEFLSG
;
A
#
# COMPACT_ATOMS: atom_id res chain seq x y z
N MET A 1 11.49 15.08 -18.51
CA MET A 1 11.41 16.12 -17.45
C MET A 1 11.96 15.58 -16.13
N PRO A 2 12.68 16.38 -15.33
CA PRO A 2 13.35 15.93 -14.10
C PRO A 2 12.42 15.34 -13.02
N GLY A 3 11.18 15.86 -12.92
CA GLY A 3 10.21 15.43 -11.90
C GLY A 3 9.78 13.97 -11.98
N GLY A 4 9.59 13.41 -13.19
CA GLY A 4 9.17 12.02 -13.35
C GLY A 4 10.19 11.01 -12.81
N LYS A 5 11.49 11.28 -12.99
CA LYS A 5 12.56 10.40 -12.47
C LYS A 5 12.60 10.37 -10.94
N ILE A 6 12.27 11.50 -10.29
CA ILE A 6 12.24 11.60 -8.84
C ILE A 6 11.08 10.77 -8.27
N GLN A 7 9.90 10.83 -8.90
CA GLN A 7 8.74 10.05 -8.44
C GLN A 7 8.98 8.54 -8.58
N MET A 8 9.55 8.08 -9.71
CA MET A 8 9.94 6.67 -9.88
C MET A 8 10.92 6.21 -8.79
N LYS A 9 11.92 7.04 -8.46
CA LYS A 9 12.90 6.70 -7.41
C LYS A 9 12.25 6.59 -6.03
N LYS A 10 11.30 7.48 -5.69
CA LYS A 10 10.56 7.40 -4.43
C LYS A 10 9.78 6.09 -4.32
N ILE A 11 9.07 5.71 -5.38
CA ILE A 11 8.26 4.48 -5.45
C ILE A 11 9.15 3.24 -5.30
N ALA A 12 10.27 3.20 -6.02
CA ALA A 12 11.22 2.10 -5.93
C ALA A 12 11.78 1.92 -4.50
N ILE A 13 12.17 3.01 -3.84
CA ILE A 13 12.66 2.95 -2.45
C ILE A 13 11.54 2.52 -1.50
N TYR A 14 10.32 3.02 -1.68
CA TYR A 14 9.21 2.68 -0.81
C TYR A 14 8.82 1.20 -0.94
N SER A 15 8.80 0.67 -2.16
CA SER A 15 8.58 -0.75 -2.43
C SER A 15 9.63 -1.62 -1.70
N GLN A 16 10.90 -1.21 -1.65
CA GLN A 16 11.91 -1.91 -0.85
C GLN A 16 11.59 -1.92 0.64
N LEU A 17 11.07 -0.82 1.21
CA LEU A 17 10.64 -0.78 2.61
C LEU A 17 9.44 -1.71 2.89
N CYS A 18 8.56 -1.89 1.91
CA CYS A 18 7.43 -2.81 2.01
C CYS A 18 7.85 -4.29 1.98
N GLN A 19 9.04 -4.59 1.44
CA GLN A 19 9.61 -5.93 1.31
C GLN A 19 10.78 -6.17 2.27
N ASP A 20 10.97 -5.31 3.28
CA ASP A 20 12.07 -5.39 4.22
C ASP A 20 11.99 -6.66 5.10
N ASP A 21 13.13 -7.28 5.37
CA ASP A 21 13.21 -8.49 6.19
C ASP A 21 12.73 -8.25 7.63
N MET A 22 12.81 -7.03 8.14
CA MET A 22 12.36 -6.67 9.47
C MET A 22 10.85 -6.37 9.49
N PRO A 23 10.03 -7.16 10.21
CA PRO A 23 8.57 -6.95 10.25
C PRO A 23 8.14 -5.54 10.70
N MET A 24 8.93 -4.90 11.57
CA MET A 24 8.64 -3.55 12.04
C MET A 24 8.76 -2.49 10.93
N VAL A 25 9.67 -2.68 9.97
CA VAL A 25 9.84 -1.77 8.82
C VAL A 25 8.63 -1.91 7.90
N LYS A 26 8.23 -3.14 7.57
CA LYS A 26 7.03 -3.42 6.75
C LYS A 26 5.76 -2.84 7.37
N ARG A 27 5.57 -3.01 8.70
CA ARG A 27 4.45 -2.39 9.43
C ARG A 27 4.46 -0.87 9.33
N SER A 28 5.63 -0.26 9.49
CA SER A 28 5.79 1.19 9.36
C SER A 28 5.42 1.66 7.95
N ALA A 29 5.88 0.96 6.91
CA ALA A 29 5.52 1.23 5.53
C ALA A 29 4.00 1.08 5.32
N ALA A 30 3.41 -0.06 5.66
CA ALA A 30 1.97 -0.29 5.52
C ALA A 30 1.11 0.81 6.16
N SER A 31 1.45 1.23 7.38
CA SER A 31 0.72 2.28 8.10
C SER A 31 0.86 3.69 7.49
N ASN A 32 1.85 3.91 6.61
CA ASN A 32 2.12 5.21 5.99
C ASN A 32 1.88 5.22 4.46
N LEU A 33 1.40 4.12 3.87
CA LEU A 33 1.21 4.00 2.42
C LEU A 33 0.31 5.10 1.84
N GLY A 34 -0.81 5.41 2.51
CA GLY A 34 -1.70 6.48 2.06
C GLY A 34 -1.03 7.87 2.05
N LYS A 35 -0.19 8.16 3.05
CA LYS A 35 0.58 9.43 3.08
C LYS A 35 1.60 9.45 1.95
N PHE A 36 2.28 8.34 1.72
CA PHE A 36 3.25 8.21 0.64
C PHE A 36 2.61 8.39 -0.74
N ALA A 37 1.47 7.73 -0.98
CA ALA A 37 0.69 7.84 -2.20
C ALA A 37 0.28 9.29 -2.51
N ALA A 38 -0.06 10.07 -1.49
CA ALA A 38 -0.38 11.50 -1.64
C ALA A 38 0.81 12.37 -2.08
N THR A 39 2.06 11.87 -2.04
CA THR A 39 3.27 12.60 -2.46
C THR A 39 3.72 12.29 -3.89
N VAL A 40 3.08 11.32 -4.55
CA VAL A 40 3.37 10.93 -5.93
C VAL A 40 2.24 11.41 -6.85
N GLU A 41 2.56 12.34 -7.75
CA GLU A 41 1.56 13.10 -8.52
C GLU A 41 1.24 12.50 -9.90
N ALA A 42 1.89 11.41 -10.31
CA ALA A 42 1.81 10.93 -11.69
C ALA A 42 0.72 9.87 -11.90
N ALA A 43 0.01 9.95 -13.03
CA ALA A 43 -0.96 8.92 -13.44
C ALA A 43 -0.36 7.51 -13.51
N HIS A 44 0.93 7.39 -13.87
CA HIS A 44 1.66 6.12 -13.88
C HIS A 44 1.90 5.56 -12.46
N SER A 45 1.81 6.39 -11.42
CA SER A 45 2.04 5.97 -10.04
C SER A 45 0.85 5.25 -9.41
N LYS A 46 -0.37 5.35 -9.96
CA LYS A 46 -1.53 4.60 -9.41
C LYS A 46 -1.29 3.09 -9.48
N ALA A 47 -0.83 2.58 -10.62
CA ALA A 47 -0.55 1.15 -10.80
C ALA A 47 0.53 0.66 -9.84
N ASP A 48 1.62 1.42 -9.68
CA ASP A 48 2.70 1.07 -8.77
C ASP A 48 2.25 1.06 -7.30
N ILE A 49 1.49 2.08 -6.87
CA ILE A 49 0.96 2.15 -5.51
C ILE A 49 -0.02 1.00 -5.25
N MET A 50 -0.81 0.61 -6.25
CA MET A 50 -1.73 -0.51 -6.15
C MET A 50 -1.01 -1.86 -6.03
N SER A 51 0.06 -2.06 -6.80
CA SER A 51 0.92 -3.24 -6.64
C SER A 51 1.51 -3.32 -5.24
N ILE A 52 2.02 -2.21 -4.70
CA ILE A 52 2.54 -2.15 -3.32
C ILE A 52 1.44 -2.46 -2.30
N PHE A 53 0.24 -1.93 -2.50
CA PHE A 53 -0.90 -2.22 -1.62
C PHE A 53 -1.24 -3.71 -1.63
N GLU A 54 -1.36 -4.32 -2.82
CA GLU A 54 -1.67 -5.74 -2.98
C GLU A 54 -0.62 -6.62 -2.28
N ASP A 55 0.67 -6.36 -2.50
CA ASP A 55 1.77 -7.07 -1.83
C ASP A 55 1.62 -7.02 -0.29
N LEU A 56 1.36 -5.84 0.27
CA LEU A 56 1.20 -5.66 1.72
C LEU A 56 -0.06 -6.34 2.27
N THR A 57 -1.12 -6.46 1.47
CA THR A 57 -2.34 -7.20 1.87
C THR A 57 -2.17 -8.71 1.79
N GLN A 58 -1.12 -9.21 1.15
CA GLN A 58 -0.75 -10.63 1.10
C GLN A 58 0.42 -10.98 2.03
N ASP A 59 0.90 -10.04 2.85
CA ASP A 59 2.03 -10.28 3.75
C ASP A 59 1.75 -11.39 4.77
N ASP A 60 2.74 -12.24 5.04
CA ASP A 60 2.64 -13.37 5.98
C ASP A 60 2.28 -12.92 7.41
N GLN A 61 2.57 -11.66 7.78
CA GLN A 61 2.26 -11.11 9.10
C GLN A 61 0.90 -10.42 9.12
N ASP A 62 -0.01 -10.96 9.92
CA ASP A 62 -1.37 -10.43 10.11
C ASP A 62 -1.40 -8.93 10.44
N SER A 63 -0.44 -8.50 11.27
CA SER A 63 -0.31 -7.09 11.66
C SER A 63 0.03 -6.17 10.49
N VAL A 64 0.77 -6.64 9.49
CA VAL A 64 1.08 -5.89 8.27
C VAL A 64 -0.17 -5.81 7.39
N ARG A 65 -0.84 -6.95 7.16
CA ARG A 65 -2.09 -7.00 6.37
C ARG A 65 -3.16 -6.07 6.94
N LEU A 66 -3.37 -6.11 8.26
CA LEU A 66 -4.34 -5.26 8.95
C LEU A 66 -4.00 -3.76 8.81
N LEU A 67 -2.72 -3.40 8.89
CA LEU A 67 -2.29 -2.00 8.73
C LEU A 67 -2.46 -1.52 7.28
N ALA A 68 -2.18 -2.37 6.29
CA ALA A 68 -2.41 -2.06 4.89
C ALA A 68 -3.89 -1.76 4.63
N VAL A 69 -4.79 -2.66 5.05
CA VAL A 69 -6.24 -2.48 4.90
C VAL A 69 -6.74 -1.22 5.62
N LYS A 70 -6.30 -0.96 6.85
CA LYS A 70 -6.65 0.29 7.58
C LYS A 70 -6.17 1.53 6.82
N GLY A 71 -5.00 1.46 6.18
CA GLY A 71 -4.46 2.51 5.32
C GLY A 71 -5.21 2.70 4.00
N CYS A 72 -6.01 1.72 3.56
CA CYS A 72 -6.73 1.75 2.29
C CYS A 72 -7.75 2.90 2.21
N ALA A 73 -8.37 3.30 3.32
CA ALA A 73 -9.27 4.45 3.35
C ALA A 73 -8.54 5.75 2.94
N ALA A 74 -7.25 5.88 3.29
CA ALA A 74 -6.42 7.01 2.86
C ALA A 74 -6.01 6.92 1.38
N LEU A 75 -6.07 5.73 0.77
CA LEU A 75 -5.93 5.52 -0.67
C LEU A 75 -7.22 5.78 -1.44
N GLY A 76 -8.37 6.02 -0.79
CA GLY A 76 -9.68 6.24 -1.42
C GLY A 76 -9.77 7.44 -2.38
N LYS A 77 -8.76 8.32 -2.42
CA LYS A 77 -8.63 9.35 -3.48
C LYS A 77 -7.99 8.82 -4.76
N LEU A 78 -7.22 7.74 -4.66
CA LEU A 78 -6.64 7.00 -5.80
C LEU A 78 -7.52 5.83 -6.24
N LEU A 79 -8.29 5.26 -5.31
CA LEU A 79 -9.13 4.10 -5.54
C LEU A 79 -10.57 4.50 -5.82
N GLU A 80 -11.12 4.04 -6.93
CA GLU A 80 -12.57 4.08 -7.09
C GLU A 80 -13.20 3.02 -6.17
N PRO A 81 -14.45 3.20 -5.71
CA PRO A 81 -15.09 2.25 -4.79
C PRO A 81 -15.06 0.79 -5.26
N GLN A 82 -15.10 0.54 -6.57
CA GLN A 82 -14.99 -0.79 -7.15
C GLN A 82 -13.59 -1.42 -7.04
N ASP A 83 -12.53 -0.60 -7.04
CA ASP A 83 -11.16 -1.08 -6.89
C ASP A 83 -10.94 -1.60 -5.45
N CYS A 84 -11.60 -0.99 -4.46
CA CYS A 84 -11.57 -1.45 -3.07
C CYS A 84 -12.18 -2.85 -2.91
N VAL A 85 -13.24 -3.18 -3.63
CA VAL A 85 -13.91 -4.51 -3.50
C VAL A 85 -13.13 -5.60 -4.24
N ALA A 86 -12.47 -5.26 -5.35
CA ALA A 86 -11.70 -6.21 -6.14
C ALA A 86 -10.31 -6.51 -5.56
N HIS A 87 -9.66 -5.52 -4.93
CA HIS A 87 -8.27 -5.61 -4.46
C HIS A 87 -8.11 -5.69 -2.94
N ILE A 88 -9.16 -5.46 -2.16
CA ILE A 88 -9.16 -5.87 -0.76
C ILE A 88 -9.62 -7.33 -0.80
N PRO A 89 -8.74 -8.32 -0.52
CA PRO A 89 -9.18 -9.70 -0.39
C PRO A 89 -10.34 -9.76 0.59
N PRO A 90 -11.27 -10.73 0.50
CA PRO A 90 -12.24 -10.93 1.57
C PRO A 90 -11.44 -11.08 2.85
N ILE A 91 -11.40 -10.01 3.65
CA ILE A 91 -10.59 -9.90 4.85
C ILE A 91 -10.92 -11.16 5.62
N ASN A 92 -9.91 -12.01 5.81
CA ASN A 92 -10.07 -13.32 6.40
C ASN A 92 -10.98 -13.14 7.62
N TYR A 93 -12.19 -13.72 7.56
CA TYR A 93 -13.27 -13.45 8.51
C TYR A 93 -12.82 -13.63 9.97
N GLU A 94 -11.73 -14.39 10.20
CA GLU A 94 -10.99 -14.52 11.47
C GLU A 94 -10.63 -13.21 12.18
N PHE A 95 -10.33 -12.12 11.46
CA PHE A 95 -9.91 -10.85 12.09
C PHE A 95 -11.07 -9.94 12.52
N LEU A 96 -12.28 -10.18 12.01
CA LEU A 96 -13.48 -9.40 12.37
C LEU A 96 -14.36 -10.14 13.39
N SER A 97 -14.05 -11.39 13.71
CA SER A 97 -14.78 -12.24 14.66
C SER A 97 -14.09 -12.46 16.01
N GLY A 98 -13.12 -11.60 16.37
CA GLY A 98 -12.43 -11.62 17.67
C GLY A 98 -12.83 -10.46 18.57
#